data_AF-A0A9E3Q768-F1
#
_entry.id   AF-A0A9E3Q768-F1
#
_cell.length_a   1.000
_cell.length_b   1.000
_cell.length_c   1.000
_cell.angle_alpha   90.00
_cell.angle_beta   90.00
_cell.angle_gamma   90.00
#
_symmetry.space_group_name_H-M   'P 1'
#
loop_
_entity.id
_entity.type
_entity.pdbx_description
1 polymer ?
#
loop_
_entity_poly.entity_id
_entity_poly.type
_entity_poly.pdbx_seq_one_letter_code
_entity_poly.pdbx_strand_id
1 'polypeptide(L)'
;MTADDLLLPTAELAQLVAALANTGVPDPVSRALAEAEALVAQYTGGYELPEAWRQRLARPLAIQQLYGLLGRVPESHRTAAETARRELEAIRDGKFRELVPADPRPSPTHPAYWGSEPNILRIEPPPAP
;
A
#
# COMPACT_ATOMS: atom_id res chain seq x y z
N MET A 1 -9.02 0.21 7.27
CA MET A 1 -9.84 -1.03 7.39
C MET A 1 -10.01 -1.42 8.87
N THR A 2 -11.05 -2.18 9.26
CA THR A 2 -11.24 -2.68 10.66
C THR A 2 -11.20 -4.21 10.77
N ALA A 3 -11.25 -4.75 11.99
CA ALA A 3 -11.31 -6.21 12.19
C ALA A 3 -12.58 -6.83 11.59
N ASP A 4 -13.69 -6.09 11.55
CA ASP A 4 -14.97 -6.56 10.98
C ASP A 4 -14.90 -6.66 9.44
N ASP A 5 -14.11 -5.79 8.80
CA ASP A 5 -13.81 -5.86 7.35
C ASP A 5 -13.08 -7.14 6.95
N LEU A 6 -12.53 -7.91 7.91
CA LEU A 6 -11.95 -9.21 7.62
C LEU A 6 -13.01 -10.26 7.24
N LEU A 7 -14.31 -9.97 7.42
CA LEU A 7 -15.49 -10.83 7.23
C LEU A 7 -15.21 -12.31 7.54
N LEU A 8 -14.44 -12.55 8.60
CA LEU A 8 -14.20 -13.88 9.14
C LEU A 8 -15.42 -14.27 9.98
N PRO A 9 -15.73 -15.57 10.11
CA PRO A 9 -16.71 -16.02 11.09
C PRO A 9 -16.34 -15.47 12.47
N THR A 10 -17.31 -14.95 13.23
CA THR A 10 -17.05 -14.34 14.55
C THR A 10 -16.27 -15.28 15.49
N ALA A 11 -16.58 -16.58 15.43
CA ALA A 11 -15.86 -17.60 16.20
C ALA A 11 -14.39 -17.74 15.77
N GLU A 12 -14.11 -17.65 14.47
CA GLU A 12 -12.76 -17.73 13.92
C GLU A 12 -11.95 -16.47 14.26
N LEU A 13 -12.57 -15.30 14.15
CA LEU A 13 -11.95 -14.03 14.55
C LEU A 13 -11.58 -14.03 16.04
N ALA A 14 -12.49 -14.50 16.91
CA ALA A 14 -12.21 -14.62 18.33
C ALA A 14 -11.06 -15.60 18.63
N GLN A 15 -11.02 -16.75 17.96
CA GLN A 15 -9.91 -17.72 18.09
C GLN A 15 -8.58 -17.12 17.62
N LEU A 16 -8.60 -16.38 16.51
CA LEU A 16 -7.42 -15.75 15.94
C LEU A 16 -6.89 -14.65 16.86
N VAL A 17 -7.77 -13.79 17.40
CA VAL A 17 -7.37 -12.77 18.39
C VAL A 17 -6.81 -13.41 19.66
N ALA A 18 -7.44 -14.47 20.17
CA ALA A 18 -6.95 -15.18 21.36
C ALA A 18 -5.59 -15.85 21.11
N ALA A 19 -5.39 -16.45 19.95
CA ALA A 19 -4.11 -17.05 19.58
C ALA A 19 -3.01 -15.97 19.45
N LEU A 20 -3.35 -14.83 18.85
CA LEU A 20 -2.43 -13.71 18.68
C LEU A 20 -2.05 -13.05 20.01
N ALA A 21 -2.92 -13.05 21.02
CA ALA A 21 -2.59 -12.55 22.35
C ALA A 21 -1.37 -13.26 22.97
N ASN A 22 -1.11 -14.52 22.59
CA ASN A 22 0.03 -15.30 23.06
C ASN A 22 1.34 -15.02 22.30
N THR A 23 1.30 -14.23 21.22
CA THR A 23 2.48 -13.93 20.39
C THR A 23 3.33 -12.78 20.92
N GLY A 24 2.82 -12.01 21.90
CA GLY A 24 3.51 -10.84 22.45
C GLY A 24 3.55 -9.63 21.51
N VAL A 25 2.89 -9.69 20.34
CA VAL A 25 2.78 -8.56 19.42
C VAL A 25 1.65 -7.63 19.90
N PRO A 26 1.91 -6.34 20.12
CA PRO A 26 0.85 -5.37 20.41
C PRO A 26 0.01 -5.11 19.15
N ASP A 27 -1.32 -5.13 19.30
CA ASP A 27 -2.30 -4.86 18.25
C ASP A 27 -2.02 -5.53 16.89
N PRO A 28 -1.89 -6.87 16.85
CA PRO A 28 -1.45 -7.60 15.66
C PRO A 28 -2.45 -7.46 14.50
N VAL A 29 -3.75 -7.35 14.81
CA VAL A 29 -4.81 -7.11 13.82
C VAL A 29 -4.62 -5.76 13.14
N SER A 30 -4.55 -4.68 13.90
CA SER A 30 -4.37 -3.32 13.36
C SER A 30 -3.10 -3.20 12.53
N ARG A 31 -2.00 -3.83 13.00
CA ARG A 31 -0.75 -3.86 12.24
C ARG A 31 -0.90 -4.60 10.91
N ALA A 32 -1.47 -5.81 10.91
CA ALA A 32 -1.65 -6.59 9.68
C ALA A 32 -2.55 -5.88 8.66
N LEU A 33 -3.60 -5.19 9.14
CA LEU A 33 -4.47 -4.37 8.30
C LEU A 33 -3.68 -3.24 7.65
N ALA A 34 -2.91 -2.48 8.43
CA ALA A 34 -2.10 -1.37 7.93
C ALA A 34 -1.02 -1.82 6.93
N GLU A 35 -0.33 -2.94 7.20
CA GLU A 35 0.68 -3.49 6.29
C GLU A 35 0.03 -3.99 4.98
N ALA A 36 -1.16 -4.58 5.05
CA ALA A 36 -1.90 -5.00 3.86
C ALA A 36 -2.39 -3.81 3.03
N GLU A 37 -2.94 -2.78 3.66
CA GLU A 37 -3.37 -1.54 2.99
C GLU A 37 -2.18 -0.83 2.32
N ALA A 38 -1.04 -0.74 3.00
CA ALA A 38 0.19 -0.18 2.44
C ALA A 38 0.70 -0.99 1.23
N LEU A 39 0.63 -2.32 1.31
CA LEU A 39 1.02 -3.19 0.20
C LEU A 39 0.11 -2.96 -1.00
N VAL A 40 -1.21 -2.93 -0.84
CA VAL A 40 -2.14 -2.61 -1.94
C VAL A 40 -1.81 -1.25 -2.54
N ALA A 41 -1.64 -0.21 -1.71
CA ALA A 41 -1.30 1.13 -2.18
C ALA A 41 0.00 1.19 -2.98
N GLN A 42 1.01 0.37 -2.62
CA GLN A 42 2.26 0.30 -3.36
C GLN A 42 2.08 -0.25 -4.78
N TYR A 43 1.22 -1.26 -4.97
CA TYR A 43 0.97 -1.84 -6.30
C TYR A 43 -0.01 -1.00 -7.12
N THR A 44 -0.95 -0.31 -6.47
CA THR A 44 -2.03 0.42 -7.14
C THR A 44 -1.78 1.93 -7.20
N GLY A 45 -0.67 2.45 -6.69
CA GLY A 45 -0.41 3.89 -6.57
C GLY A 45 -0.44 4.68 -7.88
N GLY A 46 -0.34 4.00 -9.04
CA GLY A 46 -0.47 4.59 -10.37
C GLY A 46 -1.89 4.56 -10.95
N TYR A 47 -2.88 4.04 -10.23
CA TYR A 47 -4.25 3.82 -10.72
C TYR A 47 -5.28 4.30 -9.70
N GLU A 48 -6.38 4.88 -10.17
CA GLU A 48 -7.53 5.17 -9.30
C GLU A 48 -8.37 3.91 -9.11
N LEU A 49 -8.26 3.31 -7.93
CA LEU A 49 -9.11 2.18 -7.53
C LEU A 49 -10.17 2.63 -6.52
N PRO A 50 -11.42 2.14 -6.64
CA PRO A 50 -12.43 2.27 -5.61
C PRO A 50 -11.94 1.67 -4.29
N GLU A 51 -12.31 2.31 -3.17
CA GLU A 51 -11.96 1.86 -1.82
C GLU A 51 -12.41 0.42 -1.56
N ALA A 52 -13.62 0.06 -1.99
CA ALA A 52 -14.15 -1.30 -1.86
C ALA A 52 -13.27 -2.36 -2.56
N TRP A 53 -12.66 -1.99 -3.70
CA TRP A 53 -11.74 -2.90 -4.40
C TRP A 53 -10.41 -3.01 -3.65
N ARG A 54 -9.88 -1.89 -3.15
CA ARG A 54 -8.67 -1.91 -2.30
C ARG A 54 -8.87 -2.79 -1.06
N GLN A 55 -10.00 -2.67 -0.38
CA GLN A 55 -10.36 -3.49 0.77
C GLN A 55 -10.49 -4.97 0.40
N ARG A 56 -11.12 -5.28 -0.74
CA ARG A 56 -11.24 -6.67 -1.26
C ARG A 56 -9.87 -7.33 -1.45
N LEU A 57 -8.87 -6.57 -1.89
CA LEU A 57 -7.50 -7.06 -2.11
C LEU A 57 -6.65 -7.06 -0.82
N ALA A 58 -6.81 -6.06 0.05
CA ALA A 58 -6.09 -5.95 1.31
C ALA A 58 -6.52 -7.03 2.31
N ARG A 59 -7.81 -7.38 2.33
CA ARG A 59 -8.40 -8.34 3.25
C ARG A 59 -7.69 -9.71 3.28
N PRO A 60 -7.57 -10.46 2.18
CA PRO A 60 -6.90 -11.77 2.19
C PRO A 60 -5.42 -11.67 2.56
N LEU A 61 -4.75 -10.56 2.24
CA LEU A 61 -3.37 -10.30 2.64
C LEU A 61 -3.24 -10.11 4.15
N ALA A 62 -4.15 -9.33 4.76
CA ALA A 62 -4.18 -9.14 6.20
C ALA A 62 -4.44 -10.48 6.92
N ILE A 63 -5.40 -11.28 6.44
CA ILE A 63 -5.69 -12.62 6.99
C ILE A 63 -4.46 -13.51 6.90
N GLN A 64 -3.77 -13.55 5.75
CA GLN A 64 -2.54 -14.33 5.61
C GLN A 64 -1.46 -13.88 6.60
N GLN A 65 -1.26 -12.59 6.79
CA GLN A 65 -0.27 -12.06 7.74
C GLN A 65 -0.59 -12.47 9.18
N LEU A 66 -1.86 -12.38 9.57
CA LEU A 66 -2.31 -12.77 10.91
C LEU A 66 -2.05 -14.25 11.20
N TYR A 67 -2.41 -15.13 10.27
CA TYR A 67 -2.08 -16.55 10.39
C TYR A 67 -0.58 -16.83 10.27
N GLY A 68 0.17 -15.99 9.56
CA GLY A 68 1.63 -16.04 9.48
C GLY A 68 2.29 -15.81 10.84
N LEU A 69 1.76 -14.90 11.66
CA LEU A 69 2.21 -14.69 13.05
C LEU A 69 1.97 -15.93 13.94
N LEU A 70 0.95 -16.72 13.62
CA LEU A 70 0.65 -17.99 14.29
C LEU A 70 1.48 -19.17 13.75
N GLY A 71 2.32 -18.95 12.74
CA GLY A 71 3.19 -19.95 12.13
C GLY A 71 2.48 -20.92 11.16
N ARG A 72 1.16 -20.81 10.98
CA ARG A 72 0.40 -21.69 10.07
C ARG A 72 -0.72 -20.93 9.40
N VAL A 73 -0.66 -20.86 8.07
CA VAL A 73 -1.73 -20.31 7.22
C VAL A 73 -2.56 -21.45 6.64
N PRO A 74 -3.89 -21.47 6.84
CA PRO A 74 -4.77 -22.41 6.15
C PRO A 74 -4.70 -22.24 4.63
N GLU A 75 -4.76 -23.35 3.89
CA GLU A 75 -4.55 -23.34 2.42
C GLU A 75 -5.56 -22.46 1.69
N SER A 76 -6.82 -22.43 2.15
CA SER A 76 -7.86 -21.54 1.61
C SER A 76 -7.45 -20.06 1.68
N HIS A 77 -6.88 -19.61 2.81
CA HIS A 77 -6.44 -18.23 2.98
C HIS A 77 -5.14 -17.95 2.24
N ARG A 78 -4.23 -18.93 2.15
CA ARG A 78 -3.02 -18.80 1.32
C ARG A 78 -3.41 -18.58 -0.15
N THR A 79 -4.28 -19.44 -0.68
CA THR A 79 -4.75 -19.37 -2.08
C THR A 79 -5.46 -18.04 -2.36
N ALA A 80 -6.30 -17.57 -1.44
CA ALA A 80 -6.99 -16.28 -1.57
C ALA A 80 -5.99 -15.11 -1.61
N ALA A 81 -4.95 -15.14 -0.76
CA ALA A 81 -3.93 -14.10 -0.71
C ALA A 81 -3.02 -14.12 -1.94
N GLU A 82 -2.65 -15.30 -2.45
CA GLU A 82 -1.92 -15.43 -3.71
C GLU A 82 -2.74 -14.93 -4.90
N THR A 83 -4.05 -15.21 -4.93
CA THR A 83 -4.96 -14.68 -5.95
C THR A 83 -4.98 -13.15 -5.90
N ALA A 84 -5.15 -12.56 -4.71
CA ALA A 84 -5.11 -11.11 -4.53
C ALA A 84 -3.77 -10.50 -4.94
N ARG A 85 -2.64 -11.15 -4.64
CA ARG A 85 -1.31 -10.71 -5.11
C ARG A 85 -1.20 -10.71 -6.62
N ARG A 86 -1.64 -11.78 -7.29
CA ARG A 86 -1.63 -11.85 -8.75
C ARG A 86 -2.50 -10.76 -9.38
N GLU A 87 -3.63 -10.45 -8.77
CA GLU A 87 -4.46 -9.32 -9.20
C GLU A 87 -3.72 -7.98 -9.03
N LEU A 88 -3.08 -7.74 -7.89
CA LEU A 88 -2.27 -6.53 -7.66
C LEU A 88 -1.10 -6.41 -8.66
N GLU A 89 -0.44 -7.51 -8.98
CA GLU A 89 0.60 -7.57 -10.00
C GLU A 89 0.03 -7.27 -11.39
N ALA A 90 -1.13 -7.81 -11.74
CA ALA A 90 -1.80 -7.51 -13.01
C ALA A 90 -2.28 -6.06 -13.10
N ILE A 91 -2.70 -5.44 -11.98
CA ILE A 91 -3.00 -4.00 -11.89
C ILE A 91 -1.74 -3.21 -12.14
N ARG A 92 -0.64 -3.52 -11.44
CA ARG A 92 0.65 -2.86 -11.60
C ARG A 92 1.19 -2.96 -13.03
N ASP A 93 1.01 -4.11 -13.68
CA ASP A 93 1.41 -4.37 -15.08
C ASP A 93 0.47 -3.69 -16.11
N GLY A 94 -0.60 -3.04 -15.65
CA GLY A 94 -1.56 -2.34 -16.52
C GLY A 94 -2.44 -3.27 -17.36
N LYS A 95 -2.60 -4.53 -16.95
CA LYS A 95 -3.45 -5.50 -17.67
C LYS A 95 -4.94 -5.18 -17.59
N PHE A 96 -5.34 -4.39 -16.60
CA PHE A 96 -6.71 -3.92 -16.46
C PHE A 96 -6.92 -2.64 -17.27
N ARG A 97 -7.36 -2.80 -18.52
CA ARG A 97 -7.69 -1.70 -19.44
C ARG A 97 -8.83 -0.79 -18.96
N GLU A 98 -9.62 -1.25 -17.98
CA GLU A 98 -10.75 -0.51 -17.40
C GLU A 98 -10.30 0.42 -16.25
N LEU A 99 -9.07 0.29 -15.76
CA LEU A 99 -8.57 1.16 -14.71
C LEU A 99 -8.15 2.49 -15.29
N VAL A 100 -8.70 3.56 -14.72
CA VAL A 100 -8.26 4.93 -15.02
C VAL A 100 -6.88 5.07 -14.39
N PRO A 101 -5.82 5.35 -15.18
CA PRO A 101 -4.53 5.71 -14.61
C PRO A 101 -4.78 6.92 -13.72
N ALA A 102 -4.29 6.87 -12.48
CA ALA A 102 -4.40 8.01 -11.60
C ALA A 102 -3.67 9.15 -12.30
N ASP A 103 -4.42 10.15 -12.76
CA ASP A 103 -3.88 11.28 -13.51
C ASP A 103 -2.69 11.82 -12.72
N PRO A 104 -1.44 11.70 -13.22
CA PRO A 104 -0.34 12.36 -12.59
C PRO A 104 -0.53 13.81 -12.96
N ARG A 105 -1.39 14.54 -12.23
CA ARG A 105 -1.31 16.00 -12.27
C ARG A 105 0.14 16.30 -11.92
N PRO A 106 0.94 16.84 -12.86
CA PRO A 106 2.27 17.27 -12.51
C PRO A 106 2.07 18.36 -11.46
N SER A 107 2.51 18.11 -10.22
CA SER A 107 2.83 19.23 -9.34
C SER A 107 3.74 20.16 -10.16
N PRO A 108 3.42 21.46 -10.21
CA PRO A 108 3.98 22.36 -11.19
C PRO A 108 5.50 22.30 -11.11
N THR A 109 6.11 22.01 -12.25
CA THR A 109 7.45 22.44 -12.65
C THR A 109 8.28 22.95 -11.48
N HIS A 110 8.93 22.05 -10.74
CA HIS A 110 10.25 22.41 -10.25
C HIS A 110 11.05 22.77 -11.50
N PRO A 111 11.53 24.01 -11.68
CA PRO A 111 12.54 24.24 -12.70
C PRO A 111 13.70 23.33 -12.34
N ALA A 112 13.98 22.39 -13.24
CA ALA A 112 15.17 21.57 -13.20
C ALA A 112 16.38 22.51 -13.20
N TYR A 113 16.90 22.82 -12.02
CA TYR A 113 18.21 23.44 -11.85
C TYR A 113 19.21 22.32 -11.60
N TRP A 114 19.46 21.52 -12.65
CA TRP A 114 20.62 20.65 -12.74
C TRP A 114 21.58 21.28 -13.74
N GLY A 115 22.45 22.14 -13.21
CA GLY A 115 23.43 22.86 -14.01
C GLY A 115 24.24 23.80 -13.14
N SER A 116 25.14 23.21 -12.35
CA SER A 116 26.37 23.85 -11.86
C SER A 116 26.22 25.12 -11.01
N GLU A 117 26.39 24.98 -9.69
CA GLU A 117 27.19 25.99 -8.99
C GLU A 117 28.67 25.67 -9.27
N PRO A 118 29.51 26.67 -9.59
CA PRO A 118 29.87 27.63 -8.56
C PRO A 118 30.09 29.08 -9.03
N ASN A 119 30.20 29.94 -8.03
CA ASN A 119 31.12 31.08 -7.94
C ASN A 119 30.69 32.48 -8.44
N ILE A 120 30.39 33.32 -7.44
CA ILE A 120 31.16 34.53 -7.09
C ILE A 120 31.22 35.68 -8.13
N LEU A 121 30.63 36.80 -7.71
CA LEU A 121 30.93 38.21 -8.05
C LEU A 121 30.84 38.62 -9.52
N ARG A 122 29.67 39.13 -9.92
CA ARG A 122 29.57 40.11 -11.00
C ARG A 122 29.27 41.47 -10.38
N ILE A 123 30.34 42.26 -10.26
CA ILE A 123 30.38 43.64 -9.78
C ILE A 123 29.60 44.51 -10.79
N GLU A 124 28.63 45.27 -10.32
CA GLU A 124 28.00 46.34 -11.11
C GLU A 124 28.99 47.49 -11.31
N PRO A 125 29.24 47.98 -12.54
CA PRO A 125 29.75 49.32 -12.73
C PRO A 125 28.61 50.35 -12.75
N PRO A 126 28.76 51.52 -12.11
CA PRO A 126 27.75 52.57 -12.13
C PRO A 126 27.62 53.21 -13.52
N PRO A 127 26.44 53.67 -13.95
CA PRO A 127 26.31 54.52 -15.12
C PRO A 127 26.76 55.96 -14.81
N ALA A 128 27.63 56.51 -15.65
CA ALA A 128 27.95 57.93 -15.80
C ALA A 128 27.90 58.26 -17.32
N PRO A 129 27.77 59.51 -17.77
CA PRO A 129 27.75 60.80 -17.06
C PRO A 129 26.37 61.46 -16.93
#